data_AF-A0A9N7YSW8-F1
#
_entry.id   AF-A0A9N7YSW8-F1
#
_cell.length_a   1.000
_cell.length_b   1.000
_cell.length_c   1.000
_cell.angle_alpha   90.00
_cell.angle_beta   90.00
_cell.angle_gamma   90.00
#
_symmetry.space_group_name_H-M   'P 1'
#
loop_
_entity.id
_entity.type
_entity.pdbx_description
1 polymer ?
#
loop_
_entity_poly.entity_id
_entity_poly.type
_entity_poly.pdbx_seq_one_letter_code
_entity_poly.pdbx_strand_id
1 'polypeptide(L)'
;MLGQRMKFLLLQQKYLEYLEDGKVLEALQVLRAELTPLKYNTERIHVLSGYLMCSHAEDLRAKAEWEGKGTASRTKLLDRLQTYLPPSVMLPPRRLQTLLKQAVELQRERCLYHNTKLDSGLDSVSLLLDHACSRKQFPCYTQQILTEHCNEVWFCKFSNDGTKLATGSKDTTVIVWQVDMETLQLRLLKTLEGHAYGVSYLAWSPDDTYLIACGPDDCSELWLWNVQ
;
A
#
# COMPACT_ATOMS: atom_id res chain seq x y z
N MET A 1 -13.48 -31.72 1.69
CA MET A 1 -14.07 -30.45 1.19
C MET A 1 -13.18 -29.79 0.13
N LEU A 2 -12.00 -29.25 0.45
CA LEU A 2 -11.12 -28.55 -0.52
C LEU A 2 -10.71 -29.40 -1.75
N GLY A 3 -10.29 -30.65 -1.53
CA GLY A 3 -9.90 -31.55 -2.64
C GLY A 3 -11.03 -31.88 -3.62
N GLN A 4 -12.28 -31.95 -3.16
CA GLN A 4 -13.45 -32.15 -4.03
C GLN A 4 -13.72 -30.91 -4.90
N ARG A 5 -13.49 -29.71 -4.37
CA ARG A 5 -13.62 -28.44 -5.13
C ARG A 5 -12.59 -28.33 -6.24
N MET A 6 -11.32 -28.64 -5.92
CA MET A 6 -10.23 -28.62 -6.90
C MET A 6 -10.46 -29.65 -8.01
N LYS A 7 -10.84 -30.87 -7.64
CA LYS A 7 -11.17 -31.93 -8.60
C LYS A 7 -12.35 -31.52 -9.48
N PHE A 8 -13.39 -30.89 -8.92
CA PHE A 8 -14.50 -30.36 -9.69
C PHE A 8 -14.07 -29.32 -10.73
N LEU A 9 -13.23 -28.35 -10.36
CA LEU A 9 -12.73 -27.32 -11.30
C LEU A 9 -11.90 -27.92 -12.45
N LEU A 10 -11.03 -28.88 -12.14
CA LEU A 10 -10.24 -29.60 -13.15
C LEU A 10 -11.12 -30.38 -14.13
N LEU A 11 -12.10 -31.11 -13.59
CA LEU A 11 -13.03 -31.90 -14.40
C LEU A 11 -13.99 -31.01 -15.20
N GLN A 12 -14.39 -29.86 -14.67
CA GLN A 12 -15.17 -28.86 -15.39
C GLN A 12 -14.40 -28.35 -16.61
N GLN A 13 -13.12 -28.01 -16.46
CA GLN A 13 -12.29 -27.57 -17.58
C GLN A 13 -12.08 -28.70 -18.60
N LYS A 14 -11.78 -29.92 -18.14
CA LYS A 14 -11.67 -31.12 -19.02
C LYS A 14 -12.94 -31.34 -19.83
N TYR A 15 -14.12 -31.19 -19.20
CA TYR A 15 -15.41 -31.31 -19.85
C TYR A 15 -15.63 -30.24 -20.95
N LEU A 16 -15.32 -28.97 -20.66
CA LEU A 16 -15.45 -27.88 -21.63
C LEU A 16 -14.51 -28.06 -22.83
N GLU A 17 -13.28 -28.50 -22.59
CA GLU A 17 -12.32 -28.79 -23.67
C GLU A 17 -12.80 -29.94 -24.58
N TYR A 18 -13.44 -30.99 -24.04
CA TYR A 18 -14.02 -32.07 -24.86
C TYR A 18 -15.25 -31.65 -25.65
N LEU A 19 -16.10 -30.78 -25.09
CA LEU A 19 -17.24 -30.24 -25.81
C LEU A 19 -16.80 -29.37 -26.99
N GLU A 20 -15.77 -28.55 -26.80
CA GLU A 20 -15.23 -27.71 -27.87
C GLU A 20 -14.56 -28.53 -28.98
N ASP A 21 -13.89 -29.63 -28.64
CA ASP A 21 -13.33 -30.58 -29.61
C ASP A 21 -14.42 -31.44 -30.32
N GLY A 22 -15.71 -31.23 -30.02
CA GLY A 22 -16.83 -31.98 -30.59
C GLY A 22 -16.97 -33.42 -30.07
N LYS A 23 -16.24 -33.78 -29.02
CA LYS A 23 -16.21 -35.13 -28.45
C LYS A 23 -17.29 -35.32 -27.38
N VAL A 24 -18.54 -35.30 -27.81
CA VAL A 24 -19.73 -35.33 -26.94
C VAL A 24 -19.78 -36.58 -26.04
N LEU A 25 -19.40 -37.75 -26.54
CA LEU A 25 -19.41 -39.01 -25.78
C LEU A 25 -18.39 -38.97 -24.62
N GLU A 26 -17.17 -38.49 -24.87
CA GLU A 26 -16.12 -38.34 -23.86
C GLU A 26 -16.54 -37.30 -22.80
N ALA A 27 -17.12 -36.18 -23.24
CA ALA A 27 -17.66 -35.16 -22.35
C ALA A 27 -18.80 -35.71 -21.45
N LEU A 28 -19.72 -36.48 -22.01
CA LEU A 28 -20.81 -37.10 -21.25
C LEU A 28 -20.30 -38.12 -20.23
N GLN A 29 -19.26 -38.88 -20.60
CA GLN A 29 -18.59 -39.80 -19.67
C GLN A 29 -17.95 -39.04 -18.49
N VAL A 30 -17.26 -37.92 -18.74
CA VAL A 30 -16.71 -37.07 -17.67
C VAL A 30 -17.83 -36.54 -16.75
N LEU A 31 -18.95 -36.11 -17.31
CA LEU A 31 -20.09 -35.59 -16.54
C LEU A 31 -20.74 -36.67 -15.66
N ARG A 32 -20.97 -37.87 -16.21
CA ARG A 32 -21.65 -38.98 -15.50
C ARG A 32 -20.75 -39.81 -14.60
N ALA A 33 -19.50 -40.04 -14.98
CA ALA A 33 -18.60 -40.92 -14.25
C ALA A 33 -17.67 -40.17 -13.29
N GLU A 34 -17.34 -38.91 -13.57
CA GLU A 34 -16.34 -38.16 -12.79
C GLU A 34 -16.97 -36.98 -12.02
N LEU A 35 -17.88 -36.20 -12.61
CA LEU A 35 -18.48 -35.01 -11.97
C LEU A 35 -19.66 -35.31 -11.04
N THR A 36 -20.63 -36.13 -11.49
CA THR A 36 -21.83 -36.45 -10.68
C THR A 36 -21.55 -37.21 -9.38
N PRO A 37 -20.56 -38.15 -9.32
CA PRO A 37 -20.21 -38.81 -8.05
C PRO A 37 -19.61 -37.88 -7.00
N LEU A 38 -19.12 -36.70 -7.39
CA LEU A 38 -18.56 -35.73 -6.43
C LEU A 38 -19.64 -35.08 -5.56
N LYS A 39 -20.92 -35.14 -5.94
CA LYS A 39 -22.07 -34.51 -5.24
C LYS A 39 -21.81 -33.06 -4.81
N TYR A 40 -20.95 -32.37 -5.55
CA TYR A 40 -20.50 -31.02 -5.25
C TYR A 40 -21.12 -30.06 -6.27
N ASN A 41 -21.89 -29.08 -5.79
CA ASN A 41 -22.57 -28.06 -6.60
C ASN A 41 -23.44 -28.65 -7.73
N THR A 42 -24.54 -29.30 -7.35
CA THR A 42 -25.50 -29.94 -8.27
C THR A 42 -26.13 -28.97 -9.26
N GLU A 43 -26.41 -27.73 -8.85
CA GLU A 43 -26.91 -26.66 -9.73
C GLU A 43 -25.98 -26.42 -10.91
N ARG A 44 -24.67 -26.35 -10.65
CA ARG A 44 -23.68 -26.13 -11.71
C ARG A 44 -23.53 -27.34 -12.64
N ILE A 45 -23.76 -28.56 -12.14
CA ILE A 45 -23.82 -29.77 -12.99
C ILE A 45 -25.03 -29.71 -13.93
N HIS A 46 -26.19 -29.23 -13.47
CA HIS A 46 -27.35 -29.03 -14.33
C HIS A 46 -27.07 -28.00 -15.43
N VAL A 47 -26.41 -26.89 -15.10
CA VAL A 47 -25.98 -25.89 -16.10
C VAL A 47 -25.01 -26.51 -17.11
N LEU A 48 -24.01 -27.27 -16.65
CA LEU A 48 -23.07 -27.96 -17.53
C LEU A 48 -23.79 -28.94 -18.47
N SER A 49 -24.79 -29.67 -17.99
CA SER A 49 -25.57 -30.56 -18.85
C SER A 49 -26.33 -29.83 -19.96
N GLY A 50 -26.72 -28.57 -19.73
CA GLY A 50 -27.33 -27.71 -20.75
C GLY A 50 -26.36 -27.32 -21.88
N TYR A 51 -25.05 -27.37 -21.65
CA TYR A 51 -24.05 -27.05 -22.67
C TYR A 51 -23.88 -28.15 -23.74
N LEU A 52 -24.35 -29.38 -23.48
CA LEU A 52 -24.41 -30.45 -24.49
C LEU A 52 -25.31 -30.09 -25.68
N MET A 53 -26.24 -29.15 -25.49
CA MET A 53 -27.18 -28.72 -26.52
C MET A 53 -26.60 -27.64 -27.45
N CYS A 54 -25.38 -27.15 -27.18
CA CYS A 54 -24.71 -26.19 -28.05
C CYS A 54 -24.08 -26.92 -29.25
N SER A 55 -24.47 -26.53 -30.46
CA SER A 55 -23.98 -27.13 -31.71
C SER A 55 -22.66 -26.52 -32.19
N HIS A 56 -22.33 -25.28 -31.79
CA HIS A 56 -21.12 -24.59 -32.19
C HIS A 56 -20.23 -24.22 -30.98
N ALA A 57 -18.91 -24.26 -31.18
CA ALA A 57 -17.92 -23.90 -30.17
C ALA A 57 -18.07 -22.45 -29.67
N GLU A 58 -18.51 -21.54 -30.56
CA GLU A 58 -18.72 -20.13 -30.22
C GLU A 58 -19.89 -19.94 -29.23
N ASP A 59 -20.98 -20.69 -29.43
CA ASP A 59 -22.14 -20.68 -28.51
C ASP A 59 -21.77 -21.20 -27.13
N LEU A 60 -20.86 -22.19 -27.06
CA LEU A 60 -20.33 -22.72 -25.81
C LEU A 60 -19.49 -21.66 -25.09
N ARG A 61 -18.60 -20.97 -25.79
CA ARG A 61 -17.76 -19.90 -25.21
C ARG A 61 -18.61 -18.75 -24.68
N ALA A 62 -19.63 -18.33 -25.44
CA ALA A 62 -20.54 -17.27 -25.03
C ALA A 62 -21.39 -17.67 -23.81
N LYS A 63 -21.98 -18.88 -23.80
CA LYS A 63 -22.81 -19.35 -22.68
C LYS A 63 -22.03 -19.71 -21.41
N ALA A 64 -20.77 -20.11 -21.55
CA ALA A 64 -19.92 -20.48 -20.42
C ALA A 64 -19.06 -19.33 -19.91
N GLU A 65 -19.11 -18.14 -20.55
CA GLU A 65 -18.18 -17.02 -20.33
C GLU A 65 -16.72 -17.51 -20.27
N TRP A 66 -16.37 -18.37 -21.23
CA TRP A 66 -15.12 -19.11 -21.24
C TRP A 66 -14.35 -18.80 -22.53
N GLU A 67 -13.09 -18.42 -22.39
CA GLU A 67 -12.23 -17.93 -23.49
C GLU A 67 -11.81 -19.02 -24.51
N GLY A 68 -12.31 -20.25 -24.35
CA GLY A 68 -11.94 -21.37 -25.20
C GLY A 68 -10.77 -22.20 -24.68
N LYS A 69 -10.47 -23.28 -25.38
CA LYS A 69 -9.33 -24.16 -25.13
C LYS A 69 -8.05 -23.41 -25.47
N GLY A 70 -7.19 -23.29 -24.46
CA GLY A 70 -5.92 -22.60 -24.63
C GLY A 70 -5.17 -22.39 -23.34
N THR A 71 -4.05 -21.68 -23.44
CA THR A 71 -3.20 -21.32 -22.30
C THR A 71 -3.93 -20.37 -21.34
N ALA A 72 -4.75 -19.44 -21.85
CA ALA A 72 -5.47 -18.44 -21.04
C ALA A 72 -6.52 -19.05 -20.09
N SER A 73 -7.33 -20.01 -20.55
CA SER A 73 -8.31 -20.67 -19.68
C SER A 73 -7.64 -21.57 -18.64
N ARG A 74 -6.52 -22.22 -19.02
CA ARG A 74 -5.71 -23.04 -18.12
C ARG A 74 -4.96 -22.21 -17.08
N THR A 75 -4.43 -21.03 -17.42
CA THR A 75 -3.79 -20.13 -16.44
C THR A 75 -4.81 -19.58 -15.44
N LYS A 76 -5.99 -19.14 -15.90
CA LYS A 76 -7.08 -18.72 -14.98
C LYS A 76 -7.54 -19.84 -14.06
N LEU A 77 -7.61 -21.07 -14.56
CA LEU A 77 -7.92 -22.23 -13.73
C LEU A 77 -6.81 -22.48 -12.70
N LEU A 78 -5.54 -22.38 -13.11
CA LEU A 78 -4.40 -22.54 -12.20
C LEU A 78 -4.45 -21.47 -11.10
N ASP A 79 -4.69 -20.20 -11.43
CA ASP A 79 -4.83 -19.13 -10.43
C ASP A 79 -5.96 -19.42 -9.43
N ARG A 80 -7.12 -19.90 -9.92
CA ARG A 80 -8.21 -20.33 -9.03
C ARG A 80 -7.81 -21.52 -8.16
N LEU A 81 -7.10 -22.52 -8.69
CA LEU A 81 -6.63 -23.67 -7.92
C LEU A 81 -5.60 -23.27 -6.86
N GLN A 82 -4.74 -22.28 -7.15
CA GLN A 82 -3.76 -21.75 -6.19
C GLN A 82 -4.43 -21.21 -4.94
N THR A 83 -5.61 -20.58 -5.04
CA THR A 83 -6.35 -20.07 -3.86
C THR A 83 -6.82 -21.16 -2.90
N TYR A 84 -7.00 -22.39 -3.38
CA TYR A 84 -7.45 -23.53 -2.58
C TYR A 84 -6.29 -24.36 -2.01
N LEU A 85 -5.07 -24.15 -2.51
CA LEU A 85 -3.89 -24.81 -1.99
C LEU A 85 -3.43 -24.10 -0.71
N PRO A 86 -3.22 -24.84 0.39
CA PRO A 86 -2.77 -24.22 1.62
C PRO A 86 -1.37 -23.59 1.41
N PRO A 87 -1.06 -22.47 2.11
CA PRO A 87 0.24 -21.81 2.04
C PRO A 87 1.42 -22.71 2.45
N SER A 88 1.14 -23.85 3.09
CA SER A 88 2.12 -24.88 3.44
C SER A 88 2.60 -25.71 2.23
N VAL A 89 1.81 -25.76 1.15
CA VAL A 89 2.11 -26.53 -0.07
C VAL A 89 2.62 -25.62 -1.19
N MET A 90 2.17 -24.37 -1.23
CA MET A 90 2.66 -23.37 -2.18
C MET A 90 3.38 -22.24 -1.45
N LEU A 91 4.68 -22.12 -1.66
CA LEU A 91 5.36 -20.86 -1.38
C LEU A 91 4.80 -19.79 -2.34
N PRO A 92 4.38 -18.62 -1.83
CA PRO A 92 4.01 -17.53 -2.72
C PRO A 92 5.20 -17.17 -3.63
N PRO A 93 4.94 -16.71 -4.87
CA PRO A 93 6.01 -16.38 -5.79
C PRO A 93 6.96 -15.35 -5.16
N ARG A 94 8.27 -15.55 -5.34
CA ARG A 94 9.33 -14.67 -4.80
C ARG A 94 9.35 -14.56 -3.26
N ARG A 95 8.87 -15.58 -2.54
CA ARG A 95 8.88 -15.60 -1.06
C ARG A 95 10.26 -15.32 -0.46
N LEU A 96 11.34 -15.88 -1.00
CA LEU A 96 12.71 -15.59 -0.53
C LEU A 96 13.03 -14.10 -0.62
N GLN A 97 12.70 -13.46 -1.75
CA GLN A 97 12.89 -12.03 -1.94
C GLN A 97 12.07 -11.21 -0.93
N THR A 98 10.82 -11.62 -0.64
CA THR A 98 9.99 -10.95 0.38
C THR A 98 10.58 -11.07 1.78
N LEU A 99 11.14 -12.23 2.14
CA LEU A 99 11.77 -12.45 3.44
C LEU A 99 13.06 -11.64 3.57
N LEU A 100 13.85 -11.54 2.50
CA LEU A 100 15.04 -10.70 2.48
C LEU A 100 14.69 -9.21 2.64
N LYS A 101 13.63 -8.74 1.98
CA LYS A 101 13.13 -7.36 2.19
C LYS A 101 12.74 -7.10 3.64
N GLN A 102 11.97 -8.01 4.22
CA GLN A 102 11.56 -7.93 5.63
C GLN A 102 12.76 -7.94 6.59
N ALA A 103 13.78 -8.76 6.32
CA ALA A 103 14.99 -8.79 7.13
C ALA A 103 15.74 -7.44 7.08
N VAL A 104 15.88 -6.85 5.89
CA VAL A 104 16.51 -5.53 5.72
C VAL A 104 15.71 -4.42 6.41
N GLU A 105 14.39 -4.43 6.28
CA GLU A 105 13.48 -3.50 6.97
C GLU A 105 13.67 -3.58 8.50
N LEU A 106 13.67 -4.80 9.06
CA LEU A 106 13.89 -5.00 10.50
C LEU A 106 15.27 -4.53 10.97
N GLN A 107 16.32 -4.73 10.18
CA GLN A 107 17.65 -4.22 10.50
C GLN A 107 17.69 -2.69 10.51
N ARG A 108 16.95 -2.02 9.62
CA ARG A 108 16.83 -0.57 9.57
C ARG A 108 16.05 0.00 10.73
N GLU A 109 14.93 -0.60 11.09
CA GLU A 109 14.13 -0.19 12.26
C GLU A 109 14.93 -0.28 13.56
N ARG A 110 15.83 -1.28 13.65
CA ARG A 110 16.74 -1.44 14.80
C ARG A 110 17.97 -0.54 14.74
N CYS A 111 18.20 0.14 13.63
CA CYS A 111 19.37 0.99 13.46
C CYS A 111 19.14 2.35 14.13
N LEU A 112 19.92 2.64 15.17
CA LEU A 112 19.83 3.87 15.97
C LEU A 112 20.06 5.17 15.17
N TYR A 113 20.72 5.06 14.01
CA TYR A 113 21.22 6.20 13.25
C TYR A 113 20.61 6.29 11.83
N HIS A 114 19.57 5.51 11.56
CA HIS A 114 18.91 5.54 10.25
C HIS A 114 17.92 6.71 10.19
N ASN A 115 18.19 7.70 9.33
CA ASN A 115 17.35 8.91 9.19
C ASN A 115 16.63 9.04 7.83
N THR A 116 16.93 8.17 6.86
CA THR A 116 16.38 8.24 5.49
C THR A 116 15.34 7.15 5.24
N LYS A 117 14.10 7.53 4.92
CA LYS A 117 13.04 6.58 4.53
C LYS A 117 13.10 6.11 3.07
N LEU A 118 13.97 6.71 2.24
CA LEU A 118 13.87 6.60 0.77
C LEU A 118 14.42 5.30 0.18
N ASP A 119 15.37 4.63 0.81
CA ASP A 119 16.10 3.53 0.16
C ASP A 119 15.48 2.14 0.36
N SER A 120 14.17 1.94 0.21
CA SER A 120 13.52 0.63 0.45
C SER A 120 13.94 -0.54 -0.48
N GLY A 121 14.85 -0.30 -1.44
CA GLY A 121 15.33 -1.32 -2.38
C GLY A 121 16.42 -2.23 -1.80
N LEU A 122 16.33 -3.53 -2.10
CA LEU A 122 17.38 -4.53 -1.82
C LEU A 122 18.72 -4.16 -2.48
N ASP A 123 18.71 -3.34 -3.52
CA ASP A 123 19.91 -2.96 -4.27
C ASP A 123 20.80 -1.96 -3.51
N SER A 124 20.23 -1.29 -2.50
CA SER A 124 20.94 -0.29 -1.67
C SER A 124 21.66 -0.90 -0.46
N VAL A 125 21.43 -2.19 -0.16
CA VAL A 125 21.93 -2.85 1.04
C VAL A 125 22.67 -4.13 0.69
N SER A 126 23.88 -4.29 1.21
CA SER A 126 24.59 -5.55 1.14
C SER A 126 23.91 -6.59 2.01
N LEU A 127 23.51 -7.73 1.45
CA LEU A 127 22.96 -8.85 2.22
C LEU A 127 24.04 -9.67 2.97
N LEU A 128 25.32 -9.35 2.74
CA LEU A 128 26.46 -10.06 3.34
C LEU A 128 26.85 -9.49 4.71
N LEU A 129 26.41 -8.27 5.03
CA LEU A 129 26.72 -7.55 6.25
C LEU A 129 25.44 -6.91 6.79
N ASP A 130 25.26 -6.91 8.10
CA ASP A 130 24.10 -6.26 8.71
C ASP A 130 24.12 -4.75 8.48
N HIS A 131 22.94 -4.18 8.21
CA HIS A 131 22.78 -2.74 7.98
C HIS A 131 23.19 -1.94 9.21
N ALA A 132 24.17 -1.05 9.04
CA ALA A 132 24.61 -0.12 10.07
C ALA A 132 24.83 1.28 9.47
N CYS A 133 23.99 2.24 9.84
CA CYS A 133 24.22 3.65 9.53
C CYS A 133 25.32 4.21 10.42
N SER A 134 26.23 4.98 9.83
CA SER A 134 27.30 5.61 10.60
C SER A 134 26.80 6.88 11.27
N ARG A 135 27.27 7.16 12.49
CA ARG A 135 26.96 8.41 13.20
C ARG A 135 27.41 9.68 12.44
N LYS A 136 28.34 9.54 11.49
CA LYS A 136 28.85 10.64 10.67
C LYS A 136 27.86 11.14 9.62
N GLN A 137 26.78 10.40 9.36
CA GLN A 137 25.73 10.76 8.39
C GLN A 137 24.66 11.68 8.98
N PHE A 138 24.75 12.04 10.27
CA PHE A 138 23.87 13.08 10.81
C PHE A 138 24.21 14.42 10.17
N PRO A 139 23.20 15.20 9.72
CA PRO A 139 23.44 16.53 9.18
C PRO A 139 24.07 17.40 10.28
N CYS A 140 25.32 17.79 10.06
CA CYS A 140 26.12 18.60 10.99
C CYS A 140 26.41 20.00 10.43
N TYR A 141 25.88 20.31 9.26
CA TYR A 141 26.00 21.62 8.62
C TYR A 141 24.63 22.31 8.58
N THR A 142 24.65 23.62 8.67
CA THR A 142 23.45 24.47 8.52
C THR A 142 23.02 24.46 7.06
N GLN A 143 21.82 23.96 6.77
CA GLN A 143 21.29 23.90 5.40
C GLN A 143 20.69 25.24 4.94
N GLN A 144 20.00 25.95 5.83
CA GLN A 144 19.35 27.22 5.54
C GLN A 144 19.30 28.10 6.80
N ILE A 145 19.42 29.42 6.62
CA ILE A 145 19.26 30.43 7.67
C ILE A 145 17.99 31.23 7.34
N LEU A 146 17.08 31.34 8.31
CA LEU A 146 15.82 32.07 8.16
C LEU A 146 15.93 33.43 8.86
N THR A 147 15.85 34.53 8.11
CA THR A 147 16.14 35.89 8.60
C THR A 147 14.92 36.81 8.64
N GLU A 148 13.72 36.27 8.45
CA GLU A 148 12.50 37.07 8.33
C GLU A 148 11.99 37.60 9.68
N HIS A 149 12.36 36.95 10.79
CA HIS A 149 12.06 37.45 12.13
C HIS A 149 12.96 38.63 12.49
N CYS A 150 12.35 39.65 13.11
CA CYS A 150 13.03 40.89 13.49
C CYS A 150 13.51 40.88 14.95
N ASN A 151 13.28 39.79 15.69
CA ASN A 151 13.66 39.63 17.10
C ASN A 151 13.90 38.16 17.45
N GLU A 152 14.15 37.88 18.73
CA GLU A 152 14.38 36.53 19.27
C GLU A 152 13.24 35.56 18.90
N VAL A 153 13.59 34.46 18.24
CA VAL A 153 12.67 33.35 17.98
C VAL A 153 12.67 32.46 19.22
N TRP A 154 11.53 32.37 19.90
CA TRP A 154 11.41 31.62 21.14
C TRP A 154 10.92 30.19 20.94
N PHE A 155 10.14 29.96 19.87
CA PHE A 155 9.55 28.66 19.64
C PHE A 155 9.51 28.31 18.15
N CYS A 156 9.71 27.04 17.83
CA CYS A 156 9.50 26.50 16.49
C CYS A 156 8.90 25.10 16.57
N LYS A 157 7.96 24.79 15.67
CA LYS A 157 7.30 23.48 15.63
C LYS A 157 6.85 23.10 14.22
N PHE A 158 7.23 21.91 13.77
CA PHE A 158 6.72 21.33 12.54
C PHE A 158 5.26 20.88 12.72
N SER A 159 4.50 20.99 11.64
CA SER A 159 3.21 20.31 11.44
C SER A 159 3.38 18.79 11.51
N ASN A 160 2.29 18.07 11.77
CA ASN A 160 2.32 16.62 11.91
C ASN A 160 2.61 15.91 10.57
N ASP A 161 2.16 16.50 9.46
CA ASP A 161 2.48 16.05 8.10
C ASP A 161 3.91 16.41 7.64
N GLY A 162 4.58 17.33 8.36
CA GLY A 162 5.93 17.81 8.06
C GLY A 162 6.02 18.80 6.90
N THR A 163 4.89 19.20 6.30
CA THR A 163 4.85 20.10 5.13
C THR A 163 4.96 21.58 5.51
N LYS A 164 4.72 21.90 6.78
CA LYS A 164 4.79 23.27 7.32
C LYS A 164 5.65 23.32 8.59
N LEU A 165 6.34 24.44 8.80
CA LEU A 165 7.00 24.82 10.04
C LEU A 165 6.38 26.12 10.55
N ALA A 166 6.01 26.20 11.82
CA ALA A 166 5.63 27.47 12.46
C ALA A 166 6.75 27.95 13.38
N THR A 167 7.06 29.24 13.32
CA THR A 167 8.04 29.91 14.19
C THR A 167 7.38 31.09 14.89
N GLY A 168 7.55 31.17 16.21
CA GLY A 168 7.00 32.22 17.07
C GLY A 168 8.13 33.07 17.65
N SER A 169 7.96 34.38 17.60
CA SER A 169 9.01 35.34 17.95
C SER A 169 8.52 36.41 18.92
N LYS A 170 9.49 37.02 19.59
CA LYS A 170 9.32 38.22 20.42
C LYS A 170 8.87 39.45 19.62
N ASP A 171 9.02 39.42 18.30
CA ASP A 171 8.53 40.47 17.39
C ASP A 171 6.99 40.50 17.24
N THR A 172 6.25 39.70 18.03
CA THR A 172 4.78 39.57 18.03
C THR A 172 4.20 38.92 16.77
N THR A 173 5.05 38.28 15.97
CA THR A 173 4.62 37.56 14.77
C THR A 173 4.80 36.05 14.91
N VAL A 174 3.94 35.32 14.20
CA VAL A 174 4.14 33.91 13.92
C VAL A 174 4.34 33.74 12.42
N ILE A 175 5.50 33.22 12.02
CA ILE A 175 5.76 32.94 10.61
C ILE A 175 5.50 31.45 10.35
N VAL A 176 4.71 31.18 9.32
CA VAL A 176 4.48 29.84 8.81
C VAL A 176 5.31 29.69 7.54
N TRP A 177 6.12 28.63 7.52
CA TRP A 177 6.98 28.25 6.43
C TRP A 177 6.44 27.00 5.76
N GLN A 178 6.49 26.96 4.44
CA GLN A 178 6.30 25.75 3.65
C GLN A 178 7.62 25.00 3.55
N VAL A 179 7.58 23.70 3.79
CA VAL A 179 8.72 22.77 3.70
C VAL A 179 8.58 22.00 2.40
N ASP A 180 9.58 22.12 1.53
CA ASP A 180 9.69 21.27 0.36
C ASP A 180 10.26 19.91 0.77
N MET A 181 9.48 18.84 0.63
CA MET A 181 9.87 17.49 1.07
C MET A 181 11.01 16.89 0.23
N GLU A 182 11.26 17.39 -0.98
CA GLU A 182 12.33 16.90 -1.85
C GLU A 182 13.65 17.60 -1.56
N THR A 183 13.63 18.92 -1.46
CA THR A 183 14.84 19.74 -1.26
C THR A 183 15.13 20.06 0.21
N LEU A 184 14.16 19.80 1.10
CA LEU A 184 14.16 20.19 2.52
C LEU A 184 14.38 21.69 2.74
N GLN A 185 14.02 22.51 1.73
CA GLN A 185 14.09 23.97 1.82
C GLN A 185 12.80 24.54 2.38
N LEU A 186 12.93 25.59 3.18
CA LEU A 186 11.82 26.33 3.76
C LEU A 186 11.57 27.62 2.99
N ARG A 187 10.30 27.88 2.68
CA ARG A 187 9.85 29.13 2.05
C ARG A 187 8.81 29.80 2.93
N LEU A 188 8.87 31.11 3.06
CA LEU A 188 7.87 31.86 3.81
C LEU A 188 6.51 31.70 3.12
N LEU A 189 5.52 31.19 3.86
CA LEU A 189 4.16 30.99 3.37
C LEU A 189 3.23 32.09 3.85
N LYS A 190 3.23 32.38 5.16
CA LYS A 190 2.41 33.46 5.73
C LYS A 190 3.03 34.02 7.01
N THR A 191 2.88 35.31 7.22
CA THR A 191 3.17 35.98 8.50
C THR A 191 1.84 36.28 9.18
N LEU A 192 1.69 35.78 10.40
CA LEU A 192 0.51 35.99 11.25
C LEU A 192 0.84 37.10 12.23
N GLU A 193 0.20 38.25 12.01
CA GLU A 193 0.40 39.48 12.77
C GLU A 193 -0.86 39.82 13.59
N GLY A 194 -0.72 40.70 14.57
CA GLY A 194 -1.84 41.15 15.42
C GLY A 194 -1.83 40.61 16.85
N HIS A 195 -0.78 39.89 17.24
CA HIS A 195 -0.56 39.52 18.64
C HIS A 195 -0.14 40.76 19.44
N ALA A 196 -0.76 41.01 20.59
CA ALA A 196 -0.39 42.13 21.46
C ALA A 196 0.95 41.91 22.18
N TYR A 197 1.38 40.65 22.30
CA TYR A 197 2.60 40.24 22.98
C TYR A 197 3.41 39.27 22.12
N GLY A 198 4.68 39.06 22.48
CA GLY A 198 5.54 38.07 21.82
C GLY A 198 4.98 36.65 21.96
N VAL A 199 5.24 35.79 20.99
CA VAL A 199 4.70 34.43 20.97
C VAL A 199 5.72 33.47 21.57
N SER A 200 5.37 32.83 22.69
CA SER A 200 6.27 31.94 23.45
C SER A 200 6.00 30.46 23.19
N TYR A 201 4.78 30.09 22.79
CA TYR A 201 4.43 28.70 22.48
C TYR A 201 3.53 28.57 21.26
N LEU A 202 3.69 27.44 20.56
CA LEU A 202 2.91 27.08 19.37
C LEU A 202 2.47 25.62 19.41
N ALA A 203 1.23 25.36 19.01
CA ALA A 203 0.70 24.01 18.87
C ALA A 203 -0.17 23.88 17.61
N TRP A 204 0.20 22.93 16.75
CA TRP A 204 -0.61 22.53 15.60
C TRP A 204 -1.78 21.67 16.05
N SER A 205 -2.92 21.83 15.37
CA SER A 205 -4.03 20.89 15.49
C SER A 205 -3.65 19.51 14.90
N PRO A 206 -4.30 18.42 15.31
CA PRO A 206 -3.98 17.07 14.80
C PRO A 206 -4.20 16.89 13.30
N ASP A 207 -5.02 17.76 12.70
CA ASP A 207 -5.33 17.80 11.26
C ASP A 207 -4.51 18.86 10.50
N ASP A 208 -3.56 19.54 11.15
CA ASP A 208 -2.67 20.56 10.58
C ASP A 208 -3.37 21.78 9.92
N THR A 209 -4.68 21.96 10.19
CA THR A 209 -5.47 23.08 9.67
C THR A 209 -5.39 24.32 10.55
N TYR A 210 -5.28 24.14 11.87
CA TYR A 210 -5.23 25.23 12.84
C TYR A 210 -3.89 25.26 13.57
N LEU A 211 -3.53 26.46 14.00
CA LEU A 211 -2.38 26.72 14.84
C LEU A 211 -2.80 27.57 16.04
N ILE A 212 -2.51 27.09 17.24
CA ILE A 212 -2.67 27.85 18.46
C ILE A 212 -1.34 28.52 18.80
N ALA A 213 -1.39 29.81 19.09
CA ALA A 213 -0.29 30.60 19.63
C ALA A 213 -0.69 31.16 20.99
N CYS A 214 0.26 31.22 21.91
CA CYS A 214 0.09 31.94 23.18
C CYS A 214 1.36 32.72 23.56
N GLY A 215 1.13 33.75 24.37
CA GLY A 215 2.17 34.66 24.85
C GLY A 215 2.83 34.19 26.14
N PRO A 216 3.84 34.93 26.63
CA PRO A 216 4.51 34.66 27.91
C PRO A 216 3.57 34.81 29.10
N ASP A 217 4.04 34.44 30.30
CA ASP A 217 3.29 34.24 31.55
C ASP A 217 2.21 35.29 31.90
N ASP A 218 2.37 36.55 31.47
CA ASP A 218 1.43 37.65 31.74
C ASP A 218 0.36 37.86 30.65
N CYS A 219 0.34 37.02 29.61
CA CYS A 219 -0.58 37.12 28.49
C CYS A 219 -1.83 36.25 28.72
N SER A 220 -2.99 36.89 28.91
CA SER A 220 -4.28 36.19 28.99
C SER A 220 -4.86 35.79 27.64
N GLU A 221 -4.24 36.23 26.54
CA GLU A 221 -4.75 36.02 25.18
C GLU A 221 -4.21 34.73 24.57
N LEU A 222 -5.09 34.03 23.86
CA LEU A 222 -4.77 32.84 23.08
C LEU A 222 -5.31 33.05 21.68
N TRP A 223 -4.45 32.83 20.70
CA TRP A 223 -4.79 33.06 19.30
C TRP A 223 -4.93 31.74 18.58
N LEU A 224 -6.08 31.54 17.94
CA LEU A 224 -6.34 30.41 17.05
C LEU A 224 -6.28 30.91 15.62
N TRP A 225 -5.31 30.41 14.87
CA TRP A 225 -5.12 30.75 13.45
C TRP A 225 -5.58 29.61 12.56
N ASN A 226 -6.29 29.95 11.49
CA ASN A 226 -6.51 29.04 10.37
C ASN A 226 -5.33 29.18 9.39
N VAL A 227 -4.61 28.08 9.18
CA VAL A 227 -3.37 28.00 8.38
C VAL A 227 -3.59 27.22 7.08
N GLN A 228 -4.84 26.97 6.70
CA GLN A 228 -5.20 26.46 5.38
C GLN A 228 -5.06 27.52 4.29
#